data_AF-A0A090LA65-F1
#
_entry.id   AF-A0A090LA65-F1
#
_cell.length_a   1.000
_cell.length_b   1.000
_cell.length_c   1.000
_cell.angle_alpha   90.00
_cell.angle_beta   90.00
_cell.angle_gamma   90.00
#
_symmetry.space_group_name_H-M   'P 1'
#
loop_
_entity.id
_entity.type
_entity.pdbx_description
1 polymer ?
#
loop_
_entity_poly.entity_id
_entity_poly.type
_entity_poly.pdbx_seq_one_letter_code
_entity_poly.pdbx_strand_id
1 'polypeptide(L)'
;MNGKFYQRFGRIFNNDRHLYSSKDSSSTTGTQMFYKSHLDYILYELNNFILRRVVAERNPNPMDEINQYLEDLYDKNGMGSYITFDKSLPGMVTRVELSPKELLQKPKTIIYYTINEEMNLINFDSEDFKKWFRNEIILLLDLIELYKKNNKVYTMPKRVYYIRRSPVISNHLSILELENELDFCYKRVLCLYSLITTDVIRNKDKRKGLFKELNFVKVFLEVLTYQMDLSNVRINNFIEDFLNHYPSSSFGMGPSKRLHDIVWTLDDEFAILGDNVADSLINLL
;
A
#
# COMPACT_ATOMS: atom_id res chain seq x y z
N MET A 1 4.91 3.42 -30.51
CA MET A 1 3.93 4.43 -30.06
C MET A 1 3.22 3.91 -28.83
N ASN A 2 3.59 4.38 -27.63
CA ASN A 2 2.79 4.09 -26.43
C ASN A 2 1.67 5.13 -26.37
N GLY A 3 0.43 4.70 -26.59
CA GLY A 3 -0.73 5.57 -26.47
C GLY A 3 -0.93 6.02 -25.03
N LYS A 4 -1.47 7.23 -24.85
CA LYS A 4 -1.86 7.77 -23.53
C LYS A 4 -3.01 6.95 -22.94
N PHE A 5 -3.06 6.79 -21.63
CA PHE A 5 -4.09 5.99 -20.95
C PHE A 5 -4.50 6.54 -19.58
N TYR A 6 -5.66 6.09 -19.11
CA TYR A 6 -6.01 6.09 -17.69
C TYR A 6 -5.57 4.77 -17.08
N GLN A 7 -5.04 4.78 -15.86
CA GLN A 7 -4.74 3.54 -15.15
C GLN A 7 -6.05 2.80 -14.85
N ARG A 8 -6.00 1.46 -14.85
CA ARG A 8 -7.17 0.61 -14.58
C ARG A 8 -6.80 -0.62 -13.77
N PHE A 9 -7.75 -1.16 -13.04
CA PHE A 9 -7.71 -2.51 -12.48
C PHE A 9 -9.13 -3.04 -12.27
N GLY A 10 -9.31 -4.35 -12.23
CA GLY A 10 -10.56 -4.99 -11.86
C GLY A 10 -10.47 -5.66 -10.49
N ARG A 11 -11.60 -5.81 -9.81
CA ARG A 11 -11.74 -6.75 -8.70
C ARG A 11 -12.90 -7.71 -8.94
N ILE A 12 -12.77 -8.93 -8.43
CA ILE A 12 -13.83 -9.95 -8.44
C ILE A 12 -13.89 -10.60 -7.06
N PHE A 13 -14.87 -10.19 -6.24
CA PHE A 13 -15.15 -10.78 -4.93
C PHE A 13 -16.60 -11.23 -4.89
N ASN A 14 -16.89 -12.41 -4.33
CA ASN A 14 -18.28 -12.93 -4.20
C ASN A 14 -19.11 -12.90 -5.51
N ASN A 15 -18.47 -13.13 -6.66
CA ASN A 15 -19.04 -13.00 -8.01
C ASN A 15 -19.38 -11.56 -8.46
N ASP A 16 -19.17 -10.55 -7.62
CA ASP A 16 -19.31 -9.14 -7.97
C ASP A 16 -18.04 -8.63 -8.65
N ARG A 17 -18.21 -8.06 -9.85
CA ARG A 17 -17.12 -7.51 -10.65
C ARG A 17 -17.18 -5.99 -10.62
N HIS A 18 -16.07 -5.36 -10.20
CA HIS A 18 -15.91 -3.92 -10.30
C HIS A 18 -14.67 -3.57 -11.11
N LEU A 19 -14.78 -2.53 -11.92
CA LEU A 19 -13.67 -1.96 -12.68
C LEU A 19 -13.39 -0.56 -12.12
N TYR A 20 -12.12 -0.32 -11.81
CA TYR A 20 -11.63 0.97 -11.34
C TYR A 20 -10.78 1.62 -12.42
N SER A 21 -10.86 2.95 -12.47
CA SER A 21 -10.16 3.77 -13.45
C SER A 21 -9.68 5.05 -12.79
N SER A 22 -8.43 5.46 -13.05
CA SER A 22 -7.89 6.72 -12.50
C SER A 22 -8.65 7.96 -12.99
N LYS A 23 -9.44 7.85 -14.05
CA LYS A 23 -10.37 8.90 -14.49
C LYS A 23 -11.31 9.36 -13.37
N ASP A 24 -11.78 8.38 -12.59
CA ASP A 24 -12.91 8.51 -11.67
C ASP A 24 -12.46 8.56 -10.18
N SER A 25 -11.15 8.50 -9.92
CA SER A 25 -10.56 8.46 -8.57
C SER A 25 -10.38 9.85 -7.92
N SER A 26 -11.41 10.68 -7.98
CA SER A 26 -11.38 12.03 -7.39
C SER A 26 -11.57 11.99 -5.87
N SER A 27 -11.09 13.02 -5.15
CA SER A 27 -11.37 13.16 -3.72
C SER A 27 -12.86 13.31 -3.46
N THR A 28 -13.30 12.80 -2.30
CA THR A 28 -14.72 12.80 -1.93
C THR A 28 -15.02 13.95 -0.95
N THR A 29 -16.31 14.20 -0.70
CA THR A 29 -16.73 15.14 0.35
C THR A 29 -16.60 14.56 1.75
N GLY A 30 -16.40 13.25 1.87
CA GLY A 30 -16.25 12.55 3.15
C GLY A 30 -14.80 12.22 3.46
N THR A 31 -14.56 11.86 4.72
CA THR A 31 -13.23 11.47 5.18
C THR A 31 -13.16 9.94 5.37
N GLN A 32 -13.32 9.20 4.28
CA GLN A 32 -13.24 7.74 4.35
C GLN A 32 -11.91 7.30 4.97
N MET A 33 -11.97 6.33 5.88
CA MET A 33 -10.77 5.73 6.44
C MET A 33 -10.19 4.71 5.47
N PHE A 34 -8.88 4.52 5.51
CA PHE A 34 -8.26 3.40 4.82
C PHE A 34 -8.53 2.10 5.58
N TYR A 35 -8.62 0.98 4.86
CA TYR A 35 -8.79 -0.34 5.45
C TYR A 35 -7.80 -0.59 6.58
N LYS A 36 -8.31 -1.03 7.73
CA LYS A 36 -7.49 -1.49 8.85
C LYS A 36 -7.45 -3.01 8.87
N SER A 37 -6.25 -3.57 8.74
CA SER A 37 -6.05 -5.01 8.71
C SER A 37 -6.42 -5.65 10.05
N HIS A 38 -7.27 -6.68 10.00
CA HIS A 38 -7.56 -7.51 11.16
C HIS A 38 -6.34 -8.35 11.59
N LEU A 39 -5.42 -8.63 10.67
CA LEU A 39 -4.19 -9.38 10.95
C LEU A 39 -3.22 -8.59 11.83
N ASP A 40 -3.35 -7.26 11.94
CA ASP A 40 -2.48 -6.46 12.82
C ASP A 40 -2.57 -6.91 14.28
N TYR A 41 -3.79 -7.20 14.76
CA TYR A 41 -4.00 -7.71 16.12
C TYR A 41 -3.52 -9.16 16.26
N ILE A 42 -3.88 -10.02 15.30
CA ILE A 42 -3.49 -11.44 15.32
C ILE A 42 -1.97 -11.59 15.32
N LEU A 43 -1.26 -10.86 14.46
CA LEU A 43 0.22 -10.88 14.42
C LEU A 43 0.84 -10.36 15.71
N TYR A 44 0.26 -9.33 16.32
CA TYR A 44 0.73 -8.82 17.61
C TYR A 44 0.65 -9.88 18.71
N GLU A 45 -0.52 -10.51 18.87
CA GLU A 45 -0.74 -11.57 19.86
C GLU A 45 0.12 -12.80 19.58
N LEU A 46 0.19 -13.23 18.31
CA LEU A 46 1.01 -14.36 17.88
C LEU A 46 2.50 -14.11 18.16
N ASN A 47 3.02 -12.92 17.83
CA ASN A 47 4.40 -12.56 18.12
C ASN A 47 4.70 -12.59 19.62
N ASN A 48 3.82 -12.05 20.46
CA ASN A 48 3.99 -12.09 21.91
C ASN A 48 3.97 -13.52 22.46
N PHE A 49 3.08 -14.37 21.95
CA PHE A 49 3.00 -15.77 22.33
C PHE A 49 4.28 -16.53 21.96
N ILE A 50 4.76 -16.38 20.72
CA ILE A 50 6.01 -17.00 20.25
C ILE A 50 7.19 -16.53 21.09
N LEU A 51 7.35 -15.22 21.31
CA LEU A 51 8.44 -14.69 22.13
C LEU A 51 8.43 -15.28 23.54
N ARG A 52 7.26 -15.41 24.16
CA ARG A 52 7.13 -16.04 25.48
C ARG A 52 7.54 -17.52 25.44
N ARG A 53 6.98 -18.32 24.53
CA ARG A 53 7.24 -19.76 24.46
C ARG A 53 8.69 -20.10 24.11
N VAL A 54 9.26 -19.37 23.15
CA VAL A 54 10.59 -19.65 22.58
C VAL A 54 11.70 -19.02 23.41
N VAL A 55 11.55 -17.75 23.80
CA VAL A 55 12.64 -16.99 24.44
C VAL A 55 12.60 -17.13 25.96
N ALA A 56 11.42 -16.93 26.57
CA ALA A 56 11.29 -16.96 28.02
C ALA A 56 11.21 -18.39 28.57
N GLU A 57 10.37 -19.24 27.95
CA GLU A 57 10.12 -20.59 28.43
C GLU A 57 11.02 -21.65 27.79
N ARG A 58 11.71 -21.32 26.69
CA ARG A 58 12.63 -22.20 25.95
C ARG A 58 12.03 -23.56 25.57
N ASN A 59 10.77 -23.55 25.15
CA ASN A 59 10.08 -24.76 24.69
C ASN A 59 10.82 -25.36 23.46
N PRO A 60 11.24 -26.64 23.51
CA PRO A 60 11.97 -27.28 22.42
C PRO A 60 11.09 -27.63 21.21
N ASN A 61 9.77 -27.65 21.34
CA ASN A 61 8.85 -27.91 20.23
C ASN A 61 7.56 -27.07 20.36
N PRO A 62 7.61 -25.75 20.10
CA PRO A 62 6.47 -24.87 20.31
C PRO A 62 5.44 -24.91 19.17
N MET A 63 5.68 -25.64 18.07
CA MET A 63 4.91 -25.48 16.83
C MET A 63 3.45 -25.87 16.95
N ASP A 64 3.14 -27.00 17.60
CA ASP A 64 1.76 -27.44 17.80
C ASP A 64 0.98 -26.43 18.65
N GLU A 65 1.62 -25.85 19.66
CA GLU A 65 1.02 -24.81 20.49
C GLU A 65 0.84 -23.48 19.75
N ILE A 66 1.78 -23.10 18.88
CA ILE A 66 1.68 -21.89 18.04
C ILE A 66 0.52 -22.03 17.06
N ASN A 67 0.39 -23.18 16.40
CA ASN A 67 -0.71 -23.45 15.47
C ASN A 67 -2.05 -23.46 16.19
N GLN A 68 -2.15 -24.14 17.34
CA GLN A 68 -3.38 -24.14 18.14
C GLN A 68 -3.74 -22.73 18.62
N TYR A 69 -2.76 -21.93 19.06
CA TYR A 69 -3.01 -20.56 19.49
C TYR A 69 -3.47 -19.65 18.33
N LEU A 70 -2.94 -19.86 17.13
CA LEU A 70 -3.39 -19.15 15.94
C LEU A 70 -4.83 -19.51 15.56
N GLU A 71 -5.21 -20.79 15.59
CA GLU A 71 -6.58 -21.24 15.39
C GLU A 71 -7.53 -20.59 16.42
N ASP A 72 -7.17 -20.63 17.70
CA ASP A 72 -7.91 -19.97 18.78
C ASP A 72 -8.08 -18.46 18.54
N LEU A 73 -7.06 -17.79 18.00
CA LEU A 73 -7.13 -16.36 17.68
C LEU A 73 -8.11 -16.10 16.54
N TYR A 74 -8.14 -16.92 15.49
CA TYR A 74 -9.10 -16.79 14.40
C TYR A 74 -10.53 -17.03 14.88
N ASP A 75 -10.76 -18.05 15.71
CA ASP A 75 -12.09 -18.35 16.25
C ASP A 75 -12.64 -17.21 17.13
N LYS A 76 -11.75 -16.57 17.92
CA LYS A 76 -12.12 -15.44 18.78
C LYS A 76 -12.26 -14.12 18.03
N ASN A 77 -11.54 -13.95 16.92
CA ASN A 77 -11.49 -12.72 16.15
C ASN A 77 -11.99 -12.96 14.74
N GLY A 78 -13.32 -12.88 14.57
CA GLY A 78 -13.95 -13.00 13.26
C GLY A 78 -13.37 -11.98 12.26
N MET A 79 -13.10 -12.44 11.04
CA MET A 79 -12.61 -11.57 9.98
C MET A 79 -13.71 -10.58 9.57
N GLY A 80 -13.39 -9.29 9.63
CA GLY A 80 -14.23 -8.26 9.02
C GLY A 80 -14.29 -8.47 7.51
N SER A 81 -15.47 -8.72 6.97
CA SER A 81 -15.67 -9.12 5.56
C SER A 81 -15.70 -7.94 4.57
N TYR A 82 -15.01 -6.84 4.85
CA TYR A 82 -15.23 -5.60 4.10
C TYR A 82 -13.96 -4.79 3.85
N ILE A 83 -13.80 -4.31 2.61
CA ILE A 83 -12.97 -3.14 2.30
C ILE A 83 -13.78 -1.86 2.49
N THR A 84 -13.10 -0.74 2.73
CA THR A 84 -13.77 0.50 3.11
C THR A 84 -14.62 1.08 1.97
N PHE A 85 -14.27 0.77 0.73
CA PHE A 85 -15.03 1.15 -0.47
C PHE A 85 -16.39 0.45 -0.62
N ASP A 86 -16.60 -0.71 0.01
CA ASP A 86 -17.90 -1.42 -0.03
C ASP A 86 -18.92 -0.82 0.93
N LYS A 87 -18.50 0.15 1.74
CA LYS A 87 -19.32 0.82 2.73
C LYS A 87 -19.17 2.33 2.62
N SER A 88 -20.07 2.97 1.90
CA SER A 88 -20.50 4.32 2.29
C SER A 88 -21.39 4.17 3.52
N LEU A 89 -20.83 3.85 4.70
CA LEU A 89 -21.63 3.76 5.92
C LEU A 89 -22.05 5.18 6.31
N PRO A 90 -23.35 5.53 6.25
CA PRO A 90 -23.82 6.76 6.84
C PRO A 90 -23.60 6.66 8.36
N GLY A 91 -22.88 7.62 8.95
CA GLY A 91 -22.69 7.69 10.40
C GLY A 91 -21.45 6.98 10.96
N MET A 92 -20.51 6.50 10.13
CA MET A 92 -19.16 6.20 10.64
C MET A 92 -18.44 7.50 11.03
N VAL A 93 -17.70 7.46 12.15
CA VAL A 93 -16.87 8.57 12.60
C VAL A 93 -15.88 8.91 11.49
N THR A 94 -16.17 10.01 10.79
CA THR A 94 -15.27 10.66 9.86
C THR A 94 -14.14 11.30 10.66
N ARG A 95 -12.88 11.12 10.23
CA ARG A 95 -11.77 11.92 10.78
C ARG A 95 -12.08 13.41 10.62
N VAL A 96 -11.46 14.23 11.44
CA VAL A 96 -11.50 15.68 11.24
C VAL A 96 -10.63 16.02 10.02
N GLU A 97 -11.07 17.01 9.22
CA GLU A 97 -10.24 17.55 8.15
C GLU A 97 -8.96 18.14 8.75
N LEU A 98 -7.84 17.87 8.08
CA LEU A 98 -6.52 18.29 8.49
C LEU A 98 -6.30 19.74 8.10
N SER A 99 -5.71 20.50 9.03
CA SER A 99 -5.20 21.84 8.74
C SER A 99 -4.02 21.79 7.76
N PRO A 100 -3.69 22.89 7.06
CA PRO A 100 -2.53 22.97 6.18
C PRO A 100 -1.21 22.53 6.84
N LYS A 101 -1.03 22.80 8.14
CA LYS A 101 0.17 22.38 8.88
C LYS A 101 0.21 20.87 9.09
N GLU A 102 -0.94 20.24 9.36
CA GLU A 102 -1.04 18.79 9.54
C GLU A 102 -0.87 18.05 8.21
N LEU A 103 -1.33 18.64 7.10
CA LEU A 103 -1.14 18.10 5.75
C LEU A 103 0.34 17.97 5.35
N LEU A 104 1.26 18.74 5.95
CA LEU A 104 2.70 18.65 5.70
C LEU A 104 3.43 17.65 6.60
N GLN A 105 2.75 17.08 7.59
CA GLN A 105 3.32 16.07 8.48
C GLN A 105 3.24 14.68 7.82
N LYS A 106 4.16 13.77 8.19
CA LYS A 106 4.04 12.37 7.77
C LYS A 106 2.82 11.77 8.48
N PRO A 107 1.78 11.33 7.75
CA PRO A 107 0.64 10.70 8.38
C PRO A 107 1.04 9.36 9.03
N LYS A 108 0.23 8.85 9.97
CA LYS A 108 0.47 7.53 10.58
C LYS A 108 -0.09 6.37 9.73
N THR A 109 -1.09 6.66 8.92
CA THR A 109 -1.82 5.71 8.06
C THR A 109 -2.16 6.39 6.76
N ILE A 110 -2.49 5.61 5.73
CA ILE A 110 -2.97 6.16 4.45
C ILE A 110 -4.27 6.95 4.67
N ILE A 111 -4.39 8.10 4.00
CA ILE A 111 -5.54 9.01 4.12
C ILE A 111 -6.21 9.19 2.75
N TYR A 112 -7.53 9.08 2.70
CA TYR A 112 -8.32 9.65 1.61
C TYR A 112 -8.64 11.10 1.94
N TYR A 113 -8.08 12.03 1.15
CA TYR A 113 -8.27 13.46 1.35
C TYR A 113 -9.66 13.90 0.91
N THR A 114 -10.19 14.93 1.55
CA THR A 114 -11.40 15.60 1.10
C THR A 114 -11.10 16.55 -0.05
N ILE A 115 -12.15 17.01 -0.72
CA ILE A 115 -12.04 18.07 -1.73
C ILE A 115 -11.38 19.33 -1.14
N ASN A 116 -11.69 19.70 0.10
CA ASN A 116 -11.10 20.90 0.73
C ASN A 116 -9.60 20.74 0.97
N GLU A 117 -9.17 19.57 1.46
CA GLU A 117 -7.76 19.27 1.68
C GLU A 117 -6.99 19.16 0.37
N GLU A 118 -7.57 18.52 -0.65
CA GLU A 118 -7.00 18.50 -2.00
C GLU A 118 -6.77 19.94 -2.51
N MET A 119 -7.75 20.83 -2.33
CA MET A 119 -7.61 22.24 -2.72
C MET A 119 -6.51 22.96 -1.94
N ASN A 120 -6.34 22.68 -0.64
CA ASN A 120 -5.22 23.22 0.13
C ASN A 120 -3.88 22.71 -0.42
N LEU A 121 -3.76 21.40 -0.65
CA LEU A 121 -2.55 20.75 -1.15
C LEU A 121 -2.16 21.27 -2.54
N ILE A 122 -3.09 21.36 -3.49
CA ILE A 122 -2.83 21.87 -4.84
C ILE A 122 -2.31 23.32 -4.80
N ASN A 123 -2.71 24.10 -3.80
CA ASN A 123 -2.31 25.50 -3.63
C ASN A 123 -1.01 25.71 -2.85
N PHE A 124 -0.40 24.67 -2.27
CA PHE A 124 0.93 24.77 -1.68
C PHE A 124 1.98 25.22 -2.71
N ASP A 125 3.09 25.77 -2.26
CA ASP A 125 4.23 25.97 -3.16
C ASP A 125 4.80 24.63 -3.63
N SER A 126 5.80 24.67 -4.51
CA SER A 126 6.37 23.44 -5.07
C SER A 126 7.10 22.59 -4.03
N GLU A 127 7.75 23.19 -3.05
CA GLU A 127 8.54 22.44 -2.07
C GLU A 127 7.65 21.80 -1.02
N ASP A 128 6.63 22.51 -0.55
CA ASP A 128 5.61 21.97 0.35
C ASP A 128 4.80 20.85 -0.31
N PHE A 129 4.45 21.01 -1.60
CA PHE A 129 3.79 19.93 -2.35
C PHE A 129 4.69 18.69 -2.51
N LYS A 130 5.98 18.87 -2.84
CA LYS A 130 6.94 17.75 -2.91
C LYS A 130 7.07 17.03 -1.58
N LYS A 131 7.13 17.78 -0.48
CA LYS A 131 7.22 17.23 0.87
C LYS A 131 6.00 16.37 1.20
N TRP A 132 4.80 16.89 0.96
CA TRP A 132 3.57 16.13 1.12
C TRP A 132 3.56 14.88 0.23
N PHE A 133 3.85 15.03 -1.07
CA PHE A 133 3.81 13.90 -2.01
C PHE A 133 4.82 12.80 -1.64
N ARG A 134 6.03 13.18 -1.20
CA ARG A 134 7.02 12.23 -0.70
C ARG A 134 6.50 11.48 0.54
N ASN A 135 5.87 12.15 1.50
CA ASN A 135 5.28 11.50 2.67
C ASN A 135 4.21 10.47 2.28
N GLU A 136 3.37 10.79 1.29
CA GLU A 136 2.36 9.87 0.78
C GLU A 136 3.00 8.62 0.15
N ILE A 137 4.03 8.80 -0.68
CA ILE A 137 4.76 7.67 -1.28
C ILE A 137 5.42 6.81 -0.21
N ILE A 138 6.05 7.41 0.80
CA ILE A 138 6.64 6.67 1.93
C ILE A 138 5.58 5.78 2.60
N LEU A 139 4.37 6.28 2.83
CA LEU A 139 3.30 5.49 3.45
C LEU A 139 2.83 4.32 2.60
N LEU A 140 2.72 4.52 1.28
CA LEU A 140 2.38 3.42 0.36
C LEU A 140 3.48 2.34 0.37
N LEU A 141 4.75 2.75 0.40
CA LEU A 141 5.88 1.83 0.47
C LEU A 141 5.98 1.12 1.83
N ASP A 142 5.69 1.82 2.92
CA ASP A 142 5.60 1.24 4.28
C ASP A 142 4.53 0.14 4.34
N LEU A 143 3.35 0.39 3.76
CA LEU A 143 2.29 -0.63 3.71
C LEU A 143 2.69 -1.82 2.85
N ILE A 144 3.30 -1.60 1.68
CA ILE A 144 3.79 -2.69 0.82
C ILE A 144 4.84 -3.53 1.56
N GLU A 145 5.70 -2.89 2.35
CA GLU A 145 6.74 -3.58 3.12
C GLU A 145 6.17 -4.55 4.16
N LEU A 146 4.99 -4.26 4.74
CA LEU A 146 4.33 -5.18 5.69
C LEU A 146 3.92 -6.52 5.04
N TYR A 147 3.70 -6.54 3.73
CA TYR A 147 3.29 -7.72 2.96
C TYR A 147 4.44 -8.35 2.18
N LYS A 148 5.62 -7.71 2.17
CA LYS A 148 6.80 -8.17 1.46
C LYS A 148 7.32 -9.48 2.06
N LYS A 149 7.62 -10.45 1.20
CA LYS A 149 8.37 -11.65 1.59
C LYS A 149 9.86 -11.32 1.79
N ASN A 150 10.47 -11.82 2.86
CA ASN A 150 11.82 -11.42 3.30
C ASN A 150 12.92 -11.65 2.25
N ASN A 151 12.82 -12.71 1.45
CA ASN A 151 13.80 -13.05 0.41
C ASN A 151 13.54 -12.35 -0.94
N LYS A 152 12.44 -11.58 -1.07
CA LYS A 152 12.09 -10.93 -2.33
C LYS A 152 12.83 -9.61 -2.49
N VAL A 153 13.57 -9.47 -3.59
CA VAL A 153 14.27 -8.24 -3.95
C VAL A 153 13.36 -7.37 -4.81
N TYR A 154 13.08 -6.17 -4.31
CA TYR A 154 12.30 -5.16 -5.02
C TYR A 154 13.25 -4.24 -5.78
N THR A 155 12.96 -3.98 -7.06
CA THR A 155 13.86 -3.24 -7.95
C THR A 155 13.14 -2.07 -8.61
N MET A 156 13.88 -0.98 -8.84
CA MET A 156 13.40 0.21 -9.55
C MET A 156 12.79 -0.15 -10.93
N PRO A 157 11.58 0.35 -11.27
CA PRO A 157 11.01 0.17 -12.59
C PRO A 157 11.83 0.86 -13.68
N LYS A 158 12.13 0.12 -14.76
CA LYS A 158 12.82 0.67 -15.94
C LYS A 158 11.86 1.14 -17.06
N ARG A 159 10.55 0.91 -16.91
CA ARG A 159 9.55 1.12 -17.97
C ARG A 159 8.19 1.52 -17.39
N VAL A 160 7.45 2.31 -18.15
CA VAL A 160 6.05 2.70 -17.85
C VAL A 160 5.03 1.56 -17.96
N TYR A 161 5.45 0.36 -18.35
CA TYR A 161 4.54 -0.79 -18.48
C TYR A 161 3.76 -1.08 -17.19
N TYR A 162 4.36 -0.85 -16.02
CA TYR A 162 3.75 -1.15 -14.72
C TYR A 162 2.52 -0.30 -14.39
N ILE A 163 2.45 0.95 -14.86
CA ILE A 163 1.26 1.81 -14.73
C ILE A 163 0.21 1.50 -15.80
N ARG A 164 0.62 0.97 -16.96
CA ARG A 164 -0.30 0.61 -18.08
C ARG A 164 -1.04 -0.70 -17.86
N ARG A 165 -0.43 -1.64 -17.14
CA ARG A 165 -1.02 -2.95 -16.84
C ARG A 165 -2.37 -2.78 -16.13
N SER A 166 -3.37 -3.60 -16.49
CA SER A 166 -4.70 -3.58 -15.85
C SER A 166 -4.94 -4.90 -15.11
N PRO A 167 -4.44 -5.04 -13.87
CA PRO A 167 -4.57 -6.29 -13.13
C PRO A 167 -6.03 -6.56 -12.72
N VAL A 168 -6.34 -7.82 -12.44
CA VAL A 168 -7.63 -8.24 -11.86
C VAL A 168 -7.34 -8.95 -10.54
N ILE A 169 -7.79 -8.36 -9.42
CA ILE A 169 -7.64 -8.93 -8.08
C ILE A 169 -8.88 -9.76 -7.77
N SER A 170 -8.70 -11.04 -7.44
CA SER A 170 -9.82 -11.93 -7.11
C SER A 170 -9.46 -12.92 -6.02
N ASN A 171 -10.48 -13.59 -5.49
CA ASN A 171 -10.34 -14.70 -4.56
C ASN A 171 -9.74 -15.98 -5.18
N HIS A 172 -9.50 -15.99 -6.49
CA HIS A 172 -8.88 -17.12 -7.19
C HIS A 172 -7.37 -16.97 -7.37
N LEU A 173 -6.80 -15.80 -7.05
CA LEU A 173 -5.35 -15.61 -7.12
C LEU A 173 -4.66 -16.44 -6.04
N SER A 174 -3.65 -17.19 -6.45
CA SER A 174 -2.72 -17.86 -5.54
C SER A 174 -1.88 -16.84 -4.76
N ILE A 175 -1.28 -17.28 -3.63
CA ILE A 175 -0.36 -16.45 -2.83
C ILE A 175 0.77 -15.90 -3.70
N LEU A 176 1.37 -16.74 -4.56
CA LEU A 176 2.46 -16.33 -5.46
C LEU A 176 2.00 -15.24 -6.45
N GLU A 177 0.78 -15.35 -6.99
CA GLU A 177 0.22 -14.33 -7.86
C GLU A 177 0.00 -13.01 -7.10
N LEU A 178 -0.52 -13.07 -5.87
CA LEU A 178 -0.69 -11.88 -5.02
C LEU A 178 0.65 -11.22 -4.68
N GLU A 179 1.68 -11.99 -4.36
CA GLU A 179 3.04 -11.48 -4.14
C GLU A 179 3.62 -10.81 -5.39
N ASN A 180 3.31 -11.33 -6.58
CA ASN A 180 3.70 -10.71 -7.85
C ASN A 180 2.93 -9.41 -8.10
N GLU A 181 1.63 -9.37 -7.81
CA GLU A 181 0.84 -8.15 -7.84
C GLU A 181 1.39 -7.08 -6.89
N LEU A 182 1.87 -7.47 -5.71
CA LEU A 182 2.50 -6.57 -4.74
C LEU A 182 3.78 -5.93 -5.28
N ASP A 183 4.65 -6.70 -5.96
CA ASP A 183 5.84 -6.17 -6.64
C ASP A 183 5.48 -5.23 -7.81
N PHE A 184 4.46 -5.57 -8.58
CA PHE A 184 3.96 -4.67 -9.63
C PHE A 184 3.34 -3.39 -9.03
N CYS A 185 2.67 -3.48 -7.89
CA CYS A 185 2.15 -2.33 -7.15
C CYS A 185 3.29 -1.43 -6.67
N TYR A 186 4.36 -1.98 -6.10
CA TYR A 186 5.57 -1.23 -5.75
C TYR A 186 6.14 -0.46 -6.95
N LYS A 187 6.30 -1.13 -8.08
CA LYS A 187 6.80 -0.50 -9.31
C LYS A 187 5.87 0.60 -9.80
N ARG A 188 4.55 0.43 -9.65
CA ARG A 188 3.54 1.45 -9.94
C ARG A 188 3.67 2.68 -9.03
N VAL A 189 3.86 2.48 -7.73
CA VAL A 189 4.11 3.56 -6.76
C VAL A 189 5.36 4.35 -7.14
N LEU A 190 6.45 3.68 -7.54
CA LEU A 190 7.69 4.36 -7.97
C LEU A 190 7.57 5.08 -9.30
N CYS A 191 6.85 4.52 -10.27
CA CYS A 191 6.49 5.26 -11.48
C CYS A 191 5.74 6.55 -11.12
N LEU A 192 4.80 6.50 -10.18
CA LEU A 192 4.10 7.71 -9.76
C LEU A 192 5.04 8.69 -9.03
N TYR A 193 5.89 8.19 -8.12
CA TYR A 193 6.85 9.01 -7.40
C TYR A 193 7.82 9.75 -8.33
N SER A 194 8.21 9.13 -9.45
CA SER A 194 9.12 9.72 -10.43
C SER A 194 8.65 11.09 -10.96
N LEU A 195 7.34 11.35 -10.95
CA LEU A 195 6.76 12.64 -11.32
C LEU A 195 7.22 13.79 -10.42
N ILE A 196 7.78 13.51 -9.23
CA ILE A 196 8.36 14.52 -8.33
C ILE A 196 9.47 15.36 -9.00
N THR A 197 10.12 14.80 -10.03
CA THR A 197 11.21 15.41 -10.79
C THR A 197 10.73 16.25 -11.98
N THR A 198 9.42 16.21 -12.30
CA THR A 198 8.85 16.79 -13.53
C THR A 198 8.12 18.12 -13.27
N ASP A 199 7.67 18.77 -14.35
CA ASP A 199 6.87 19.99 -14.29
C ASP A 199 5.45 19.79 -13.71
N VAL A 200 5.01 18.54 -13.58
CA VAL A 200 3.74 18.17 -12.92
C VAL A 200 3.66 18.79 -11.53
N ILE A 201 4.77 18.83 -10.78
CA ILE A 201 4.79 19.39 -9.43
C ILE A 201 4.66 20.91 -9.42
N ARG A 202 4.83 21.62 -10.54
CA ARG A 202 4.71 23.08 -10.58
C ARG A 202 3.34 23.54 -11.08
N ASN A 203 2.66 22.73 -11.88
CA ASN A 203 1.38 23.08 -12.50
C ASN A 203 0.19 22.57 -11.67
N LYS A 204 -0.72 23.47 -11.28
CA LYS A 204 -1.88 23.15 -10.44
C LYS A 204 -2.84 22.14 -11.08
N ASP A 205 -3.10 22.25 -12.37
CA ASP A 205 -3.99 21.33 -13.08
C ASP A 205 -3.36 19.93 -13.17
N LYS A 206 -2.05 19.86 -13.46
CA LYS A 206 -1.31 18.59 -13.46
C LYS A 206 -1.23 17.97 -12.06
N ARG A 207 -1.11 18.77 -10.99
CA ARG A 207 -1.19 18.28 -9.60
C ARG A 207 -2.55 17.66 -9.29
N LYS A 208 -3.64 18.24 -9.78
CA LYS A 208 -4.98 17.64 -9.67
C LYS A 208 -5.05 16.28 -10.37
N GLY A 209 -4.42 16.18 -11.54
CA GLY A 209 -4.19 14.92 -12.22
C GLY A 209 -3.44 13.89 -11.38
N LEU A 210 -2.32 14.30 -10.79
CA LEU A 210 -1.50 13.47 -9.90
C LEU A 210 -2.29 12.98 -8.68
N PHE A 211 -3.17 13.82 -8.10
CA PHE A 211 -4.08 13.40 -7.03
C PHE A 211 -4.97 12.23 -7.42
N LYS A 212 -5.57 12.29 -8.63
CA LYS A 212 -6.39 11.18 -9.13
C LYS A 212 -5.60 9.90 -9.28
N GLU A 213 -4.39 10.01 -9.80
CA GLU A 213 -3.49 8.86 -9.97
C GLU A 213 -3.03 8.28 -8.62
N LEU A 214 -2.78 9.14 -7.62
CA LEU A 214 -2.43 8.73 -6.25
C LEU A 214 -3.61 8.04 -5.56
N ASN A 215 -4.82 8.62 -5.64
CA ASN A 215 -6.04 8.03 -5.08
C ASN A 215 -6.33 6.68 -5.73
N PHE A 216 -6.15 6.56 -7.04
CA PHE A 216 -6.27 5.29 -7.75
C PHE A 216 -5.31 4.22 -7.20
N VAL A 217 -4.04 4.59 -6.97
CA VAL A 217 -3.06 3.66 -6.38
C VAL A 217 -3.43 3.27 -4.95
N LYS A 218 -3.96 4.19 -4.14
CA LYS A 218 -4.47 3.88 -2.79
C LYS A 218 -5.60 2.85 -2.83
N VAL A 219 -6.59 3.05 -3.72
CA VAL A 219 -7.70 2.11 -3.90
C VAL A 219 -7.18 0.74 -4.33
N PHE A 220 -6.25 0.72 -5.30
CA PHE A 220 -5.65 -0.53 -5.77
C PHE A 220 -4.92 -1.26 -4.65
N LEU A 221 -4.12 -0.54 -3.86
CA LEU A 221 -3.37 -1.09 -2.74
C LEU A 221 -4.32 -1.63 -1.66
N GLU A 222 -5.40 -0.91 -1.34
CA GLU A 222 -6.42 -1.36 -0.38
C GLU A 222 -7.05 -2.69 -0.79
N VAL A 223 -7.48 -2.81 -2.05
CA VAL A 223 -8.06 -4.03 -2.60
C VAL A 223 -7.05 -5.19 -2.58
N LEU A 224 -5.80 -4.91 -2.94
CA LEU A 224 -4.74 -5.92 -2.94
C LEU A 224 -4.43 -6.40 -1.51
N THR A 225 -4.19 -5.50 -0.56
CA THR A 225 -3.86 -5.85 0.82
C THR A 225 -5.00 -6.60 1.50
N TYR A 226 -6.25 -6.24 1.20
CA TYR A 226 -7.41 -6.99 1.68
C TYR A 226 -7.43 -8.43 1.17
N GLN A 227 -7.18 -8.65 -0.12
CA GLN A 227 -7.11 -10.00 -0.67
C GLN A 227 -5.92 -10.80 -0.12
N MET A 228 -4.79 -10.13 0.13
CA MET A 228 -3.63 -10.74 0.78
C MET A 228 -3.90 -11.12 2.24
N ASP A 229 -4.70 -10.32 2.96
CA ASP A 229 -5.16 -10.66 4.30
C ASP A 229 -6.12 -11.85 4.29
N LEU A 230 -7.07 -11.92 3.35
CA LEU A 230 -7.94 -13.08 3.17
C LEU A 230 -7.15 -14.37 2.90
N SER A 231 -5.99 -14.23 2.26
CA SER A 231 -5.10 -15.35 1.91
C SER A 231 -4.01 -15.57 2.96
N ASN A 232 -4.08 -14.90 4.11
CA ASN A 232 -3.14 -14.99 5.23
C ASN A 232 -1.67 -14.78 4.85
N VAL A 233 -1.39 -13.96 3.82
CA VAL A 233 -0.02 -13.81 3.29
C VAL A 233 0.95 -13.33 4.37
N ARG A 234 0.57 -12.35 5.19
CA ARG A 234 1.42 -11.83 6.27
C ARG A 234 1.69 -12.86 7.36
N ILE A 235 0.68 -13.64 7.74
CA ILE A 235 0.80 -14.70 8.75
C ILE A 235 1.74 -15.79 8.23
N ASN A 236 1.56 -16.20 6.98
CA ASN A 236 2.42 -17.21 6.33
C ASN A 236 3.87 -16.73 6.26
N ASN A 237 4.10 -15.48 5.82
CA ASN A 237 5.44 -14.89 5.77
C ASN A 237 6.08 -14.80 7.17
N PHE A 238 5.30 -14.44 8.18
CA PHE A 238 5.77 -14.35 9.56
C PHE A 238 6.16 -15.73 10.13
N ILE A 239 5.34 -16.76 9.91
CA ILE A 239 5.64 -18.13 10.36
C ILE A 239 6.83 -18.71 9.59
N GLU A 240 6.90 -18.51 8.26
CA GLU A 240 8.03 -18.94 7.44
C GLU A 240 9.35 -18.29 7.91
N ASP A 241 9.32 -16.99 8.19
CA ASP A 241 10.49 -16.29 8.73
C ASP A 241 10.90 -16.82 10.10
N PHE A 242 9.92 -17.09 10.97
CA PHE A 242 10.16 -17.67 12.29
C PHE A 242 10.83 -19.04 12.17
N LEU A 243 10.29 -19.93 11.34
CA LEU A 243 10.83 -21.28 11.12
C LEU A 243 12.27 -21.26 10.56
N ASN A 244 12.58 -20.31 9.67
CA ASN A 244 13.91 -20.20 9.09
C ASN A 244 14.98 -19.71 10.07
N HIS A 245 14.59 -18.99 11.13
CA HIS A 245 15.53 -18.45 12.12
C HIS A 245 15.52 -19.27 13.41
N TYR A 246 14.46 -19.99 13.75
CA TYR A 246 14.43 -20.86 14.93
C TYR A 246 15.44 -22.03 14.79
N PRO A 247 16.15 -22.43 15.86
CA PRO A 247 16.13 -21.89 17.23
C PRO A 247 17.14 -20.74 17.46
N SER A 248 17.81 -20.26 16.42
CA SER A 248 18.73 -19.13 16.55
C SER A 248 17.97 -17.86 16.93
N SER A 249 18.50 -17.10 17.89
CA SER A 249 17.82 -15.94 18.49
C SER A 249 17.72 -14.71 17.58
N SER A 250 18.18 -14.79 16.33
CA SER A 250 18.12 -13.69 15.37
C SER A 250 16.82 -13.68 14.59
N PHE A 251 15.68 -13.68 15.28
CA PHE A 251 14.38 -13.44 14.67
C PHE A 251 14.20 -11.93 14.42
N GLY A 252 13.76 -11.53 13.23
CA GLY A 252 13.50 -10.12 12.89
C GLY A 252 14.73 -9.25 12.55
N MET A 253 15.93 -9.83 12.42
CA MET A 253 17.18 -9.11 12.05
C MET A 253 17.57 -9.27 10.57
N GLY A 254 16.59 -9.30 9.66
CA GLY A 254 16.88 -9.36 8.23
C GLY A 254 17.61 -8.08 7.75
N PRO A 255 18.62 -8.19 6.86
CA PRO A 255 19.38 -7.05 6.33
C PRO A 255 18.59 -6.22 5.28
N SER A 256 17.26 -6.32 5.27
CA SER A 256 16.42 -5.70 4.25
C SER A 256 16.43 -4.18 4.39
N LYS A 257 17.03 -3.47 3.43
CA LYS A 257 16.80 -2.02 3.26
C LYS A 257 15.30 -1.75 3.21
N ARG A 258 14.85 -0.67 3.86
CA ARG A 258 13.43 -0.29 3.87
C ARG A 258 13.03 0.05 2.45
N LEU A 259 11.81 -0.33 2.05
CA LEU A 259 11.34 -0.03 0.70
C LEU A 259 11.27 1.48 0.46
N HIS A 260 10.93 2.24 1.50
CA HIS A 260 10.88 3.70 1.41
C HIS A 260 12.23 4.37 1.25
N ASP A 261 13.37 3.70 1.50
CA ASP A 261 14.70 4.35 1.40
C ASP A 261 14.97 4.83 -0.04
N ILE A 262 14.30 4.23 -1.03
CA ILE A 262 14.38 4.61 -2.44
C ILE A 262 13.86 6.03 -2.71
N VAL A 263 13.06 6.63 -1.83
CA VAL A 263 12.62 8.03 -2.03
C VAL A 263 13.75 9.04 -1.82
N TRP A 264 14.91 8.58 -1.34
CA TRP A 264 16.11 9.38 -1.11
C TRP A 264 17.25 9.03 -2.08
N THR A 265 17.03 8.15 -3.06
CA THR A 265 18.03 7.84 -4.09
C THR A 265 18.12 8.94 -5.15
N LEU A 266 19.21 8.94 -5.93
CA LEU A 266 19.58 9.98 -6.89
C LEU A 266 18.45 10.36 -7.87
N ASP A 267 18.22 11.67 -8.04
CA ASP A 267 17.14 12.25 -8.84
C ASP A 267 17.20 11.86 -10.33
N ASP A 268 18.40 11.56 -10.86
CA ASP A 268 18.61 11.30 -12.29
C ASP A 268 17.88 10.04 -12.80
N GLU A 269 17.83 8.98 -11.99
CA GLU A 269 17.10 7.74 -12.38
C GLU A 269 15.58 7.97 -12.41
N PHE A 270 15.08 8.83 -11.53
CA PHE A 270 13.67 9.20 -11.50
C PHE A 270 13.30 10.19 -12.60
N ALA A 271 14.21 11.07 -13.03
CA ALA A 271 13.94 12.07 -14.07
C ALA A 271 13.47 11.43 -15.39
N ILE A 272 14.24 10.48 -15.92
CA ILE A 272 13.91 9.80 -17.17
C ILE A 272 12.60 9.02 -17.04
N LEU A 273 12.38 8.35 -15.90
CA LEU A 273 11.12 7.65 -15.66
C LEU A 273 9.94 8.63 -15.57
N GLY A 274 10.15 9.76 -14.91
CA GLY A 274 9.19 10.84 -14.70
C GLY A 274 8.63 11.37 -16.00
N ASP A 275 9.50 11.76 -16.94
CA ASP A 275 9.08 12.26 -18.24
C ASP A 275 8.23 11.23 -19.00
N ASN A 276 8.68 9.97 -19.02
CA ASN A 276 7.94 8.89 -19.67
C ASN A 276 6.56 8.65 -19.04
N VAL A 277 6.46 8.76 -17.70
CA VAL A 277 5.20 8.61 -16.97
C VAL A 277 4.27 9.81 -17.25
N ALA A 278 4.81 11.03 -17.20
CA ALA A 278 4.07 12.26 -17.48
C ALA A 278 3.45 12.24 -18.88
N ASP A 279 4.21 11.80 -19.88
CA ASP A 279 3.74 11.70 -21.27
C ASP A 279 2.69 10.60 -21.49
N SER A 280 2.60 9.63 -20.58
CA SER A 280 1.74 8.45 -20.71
C SER A 280 0.35 8.60 -20.07
N LEU A 281 0.22 9.41 -19.02
CA LEU A 281 -1.02 9.48 -18.22
C LEU A 281 -1.94 10.61 -18.69
N ILE A 282 -3.18 10.27 -19.04
CA ILE A 282 -4.17 11.25 -19.54
C ILE A 282 -4.53 12.30 -18.47
N ASN A 283 -4.54 11.93 -17.19
CA ASN A 283 -4.84 12.87 -16.11
C ASN A 283 -3.79 13.99 -15.96
N LEU A 284 -2.59 13.85 -16.54
CA LEU A 284 -1.50 14.82 -16.42
C LEU A 284 -1.41 15.79 -17.61
N LEU A 285 -2.40 15.76 -18.51
CA LEU A 285 -2.51 16.63 -19.68
C LEU A 285 -3.10 17.99 -19.35
#